data_AF-A0A5Q4G224-F1
#
_entry.id   AF-A0A5Q4G224-F1
#
_cell.length_a   1.000
_cell.length_b   1.000
_cell.length_c   1.000
_cell.angle_alpha   90.00
_cell.angle_beta   90.00
_cell.angle_gamma   90.00
#
_symmetry.space_group_name_H-M   'P 1'
#
loop_
_entity.id
_entity.type
_entity.pdbx_description
1 polymer ?
#
loop_
_entity_poly.entity_id
_entity_poly.type
_entity_poly.pdbx_seq_one_letter_code
_entity_poly.pdbx_strand_id
1 'polypeptide(L)'
;MPPKGQKAFPGCFVYPFFLFHMLGFGGSGFFLAYGEESTDLFFLYIHGGFAILIYTVFYLAIFGFDEVKWMFINAGLGLFGIYAQIDLLLAMFGKRAGDFPVAVHVIPFLYYVLYTFLLYQMVIDLSRARNNPTRRRKVELVYVLISLLLYGAVWTLSR
;
A
#
# COMPACT_ATOMS: atom_id res chain seq x y z
N MET A 1 -26.30 -14.22 15.87
CA MET A 1 -26.86 -12.86 15.77
C MET A 1 -25.70 -11.87 15.74
N PRO A 2 -25.48 -11.13 14.64
CA PRO A 2 -24.52 -10.03 14.66
C PRO A 2 -25.05 -8.89 15.56
N PRO A 3 -24.17 -8.16 16.27
CA PRO A 3 -24.58 -7.04 17.11
C PRO A 3 -25.22 -5.93 16.26
N LYS A 4 -26.28 -5.32 16.79
CA LYS A 4 -27.03 -4.21 16.18
C LYS A 4 -26.08 -3.06 15.83
N GLY A 5 -25.97 -2.73 14.54
CA GLY A 5 -25.22 -1.57 14.04
C GLY A 5 -24.37 -1.82 12.81
N GLN A 6 -24.03 -3.08 12.49
CA GLN A 6 -23.34 -3.39 11.24
C GLN A 6 -24.35 -3.41 10.09
N LYS A 7 -24.48 -2.27 9.38
CA LYS A 7 -24.93 -2.32 7.97
C LYS A 7 -24.05 -3.37 7.29
N ALA A 8 -24.66 -4.32 6.58
CA ALA A 8 -23.94 -5.28 5.76
C ALA A 8 -23.03 -4.47 4.82
N PHE A 9 -21.74 -4.38 5.15
CA PHE A 9 -20.82 -3.60 4.35
C PHE A 9 -20.74 -4.32 3.01
N PRO A 10 -20.99 -3.65 1.88
CA PRO A 10 -20.88 -4.26 0.56
C PRO A 10 -19.38 -4.43 0.21
N GLY A 11 -18.64 -5.15 1.04
CA GLY A 11 -17.19 -5.35 0.94
C GLY A 11 -16.78 -5.99 -0.38
N CYS A 12 -17.70 -6.70 -1.05
CA CYS A 12 -17.43 -7.30 -2.36
C CYS A 12 -17.19 -6.24 -3.47
N PHE A 13 -17.77 -5.04 -3.35
CA PHE A 13 -17.60 -3.98 -4.36
C PHE A 13 -16.57 -2.93 -3.94
N VAL A 14 -16.42 -2.68 -2.64
CA VAL A 14 -15.49 -1.65 -2.11
C VAL A 14 -14.04 -2.02 -2.41
N TYR A 15 -13.60 -3.24 -2.07
CA TYR A 15 -12.18 -3.61 -2.24
C TYR A 15 -11.72 -3.59 -3.70
N PRO A 16 -12.41 -4.24 -4.67
CA PRO A 16 -11.96 -4.23 -6.06
C PRO A 16 -11.96 -2.83 -6.67
N PHE A 17 -12.97 -2.01 -6.35
CA PHE A 17 -13.05 -0.63 -6.82
C PHE A 17 -11.84 0.18 -6.34
N PHE A 18 -11.61 0.22 -5.02
CA PHE A 18 -10.49 1.00 -4.47
C PHE A 18 -9.14 0.46 -4.92
N LEU A 19 -8.96 -0.87 -5.01
CA LEU A 19 -7.69 -1.45 -5.49
C LEU A 19 -7.40 -1.08 -6.94
N PHE A 20 -8.37 -1.20 -7.84
CA PHE A 20 -8.18 -0.82 -9.23
C PHE A 20 -7.94 0.68 -9.38
N HIS A 21 -8.75 1.49 -8.68
CA HIS A 21 -8.64 2.95 -8.72
C HIS A 21 -7.29 3.44 -8.18
N MET A 22 -6.85 2.90 -7.04
CA MET A 22 -5.55 3.21 -6.45
C MET A 22 -4.38 2.70 -7.29
N LEU A 23 -4.53 1.57 -7.98
CA LEU A 23 -3.48 1.10 -8.88
C LEU A 23 -3.29 2.08 -10.05
N GLY A 24 -4.38 2.61 -10.61
CA GLY A 24 -4.32 3.63 -11.66
C GLY A 24 -3.68 4.93 -11.18
N PHE A 25 -4.17 5.50 -10.09
CA PHE A 25 -3.67 6.77 -9.53
C PHE A 25 -2.28 6.66 -8.89
N GLY A 26 -2.01 5.55 -8.20
CA GLY A 26 -0.70 5.27 -7.64
C GLY A 26 0.33 4.98 -8.72
N GLY A 27 -0.08 4.26 -9.78
CA GLY A 27 0.73 4.05 -10.98
C GLY A 27 1.05 5.36 -11.69
N SER A 28 0.05 6.22 -11.94
CA SER A 28 0.31 7.54 -12.53
C SER A 28 1.22 8.39 -11.65
N GLY A 29 1.02 8.40 -10.32
CA GLY A 29 1.91 9.08 -9.38
C GLY A 29 3.34 8.52 -9.39
N PHE A 30 3.51 7.20 -9.54
CA PHE A 30 4.80 6.55 -9.67
C PHE A 30 5.52 6.95 -10.96
N PHE A 31 4.82 6.95 -12.09
CA PHE A 31 5.39 7.39 -13.37
C PHE A 31 5.67 8.89 -13.41
N LEU A 32 4.84 9.72 -12.77
CA LEU A 32 5.15 11.14 -12.60
C LEU A 32 6.40 11.37 -11.74
N ALA A 33 6.58 10.55 -10.70
CA ALA A 33 7.75 10.65 -9.82
C ALA A 33 9.04 10.19 -10.51
N TYR A 34 8.99 9.07 -11.26
CA TYR A 34 10.20 8.39 -11.73
C TYR A 34 10.34 8.27 -13.25
N GLY A 35 9.36 8.71 -14.04
CA GLY A 35 9.31 8.49 -15.49
C GLY A 35 10.22 9.43 -16.27
N GLU A 36 10.30 10.69 -15.87
CA GLU A 36 10.98 11.76 -16.60
C GLU A 36 12.37 12.08 -16.00
N GLU A 37 13.23 12.78 -16.76
CA GLU A 37 14.55 13.22 -16.28
C GLU A 37 14.45 14.31 -15.19
N SER A 38 13.40 15.12 -15.23
CA SER A 38 13.13 16.14 -14.22
C SER A 38 11.69 16.03 -13.71
N THR A 39 11.54 15.78 -12.42
CA THR A 39 10.23 15.71 -11.76
C THR A 39 9.76 17.11 -11.40
N ASP A 40 8.59 17.53 -11.90
CA ASP A 40 7.88 18.68 -11.33
C ASP A 40 7.31 18.30 -9.95
N LEU A 41 8.09 18.60 -8.91
CA LEU A 41 7.71 18.31 -7.53
C LEU A 41 6.41 19.01 -7.13
N PHE A 42 6.14 20.20 -7.65
CA PHE A 42 4.91 20.91 -7.29
C PHE A 42 3.69 20.17 -7.83
N PHE A 43 3.72 19.78 -9.11
CA PHE A 43 2.65 18.99 -9.70
C PHE A 43 2.50 17.62 -9.05
N LEU A 44 3.62 16.93 -8.76
CA LEU A 44 3.61 15.63 -8.08
C LEU A 44 2.91 15.70 -6.72
N TYR A 45 3.21 16.72 -5.92
CA TYR A 45 2.65 16.87 -4.59
C TYR A 45 1.18 17.30 -4.61
N ILE A 46 0.77 18.16 -5.56
CA ILE A 46 -0.65 18.49 -5.70
C ILE A 46 -1.43 17.26 -6.17
N HIS A 47 -1.05 16.67 -7.30
CA HIS A 47 -1.77 15.55 -7.88
C HIS A 47 -1.79 14.34 -6.92
N GLY A 48 -0.62 13.93 -6.44
CA GLY A 48 -0.48 12.78 -5.57
C GLY A 48 -0.98 13.04 -4.15
N GLY A 49 -0.67 14.21 -3.59
CA GLY A 49 -1.02 14.56 -2.21
C GLY A 49 -2.52 14.70 -2.00
N PHE A 50 -3.25 15.32 -2.93
CA PHE A 50 -4.71 15.37 -2.85
C PHE A 50 -5.34 13.98 -2.87
N ALA A 51 -4.85 13.10 -3.74
CA ALA A 51 -5.37 11.75 -3.82
C ALA A 51 -5.07 10.95 -2.53
N ILE A 52 -3.86 11.03 -1.99
CA ILE A 52 -3.49 10.43 -0.69
C ILE A 52 -4.40 10.93 0.43
N LEU A 53 -4.67 12.24 0.48
CA LEU A 53 -5.56 12.84 1.47
C LEU A 53 -6.98 12.27 1.34
N ILE A 54 -7.53 12.24 0.13
CA ILE A 54 -8.88 11.72 -0.15
C ILE A 54 -8.98 10.25 0.26
N TYR A 55 -8.01 9.40 -0.11
CA TYR A 55 -8.00 8.00 0.30
C TYR A 55 -7.90 7.83 1.81
N THR A 56 -7.11 8.67 2.48
CA THR A 56 -7.02 8.64 3.95
C THR A 56 -8.36 8.97 4.59
N VAL A 57 -9.10 9.95 4.06
CA VAL A 57 -10.47 10.27 4.52
C VAL A 57 -11.42 9.09 4.33
N PHE A 58 -11.38 8.43 3.16
CA PHE A 58 -12.17 7.21 2.94
C PHE A 58 -11.79 6.11 3.91
N TYR A 59 -10.49 5.90 4.18
CA TYR A 59 -10.04 4.86 5.09
C TYR A 59 -10.48 5.13 6.53
N LEU A 60 -10.44 6.39 6.96
CA LEU A 60 -10.97 6.79 8.27
C LEU A 60 -12.47 6.48 8.37
N ALA A 61 -13.23 6.74 7.32
CA ALA A 61 -14.67 6.46 7.27
C ALA A 61 -15.00 4.95 7.22
N ILE A 62 -14.15 4.15 6.56
CA ILE A 62 -14.39 2.71 6.33
C ILE A 62 -13.83 1.84 7.46
N PHE A 63 -12.59 2.10 7.88
CA PHE A 63 -11.83 1.26 8.81
C PHE A 63 -11.73 1.86 10.22
N GLY A 64 -11.98 3.16 10.37
CA GLY A 64 -11.90 3.86 11.64
C GLY A 64 -10.49 4.41 11.94
N PHE A 65 -10.43 5.29 12.94
CA PHE A 65 -9.22 6.03 13.29
C PHE A 65 -8.07 5.14 13.75
N ASP A 66 -8.35 4.16 14.60
CA ASP A 66 -7.30 3.32 15.18
C ASP A 66 -6.55 2.50 14.11
N GLU A 67 -7.28 1.91 13.16
CA GLU A 67 -6.68 1.14 12.07
C GLU A 67 -5.80 2.02 11.15
N VAL A 68 -6.27 3.23 10.80
CA VAL A 68 -5.51 4.18 9.98
C VAL A 68 -4.28 4.71 10.71
N LYS A 69 -4.41 5.00 12.01
CA LYS A 69 -3.26 5.39 12.85
C LYS A 69 -2.20 4.29 12.87
N TRP A 70 -2.61 3.04 13.11
CA TRP A 70 -1.68 1.91 13.13
C TRP A 70 -1.07 1.61 11.78
N MET A 71 -1.79 1.82 10.68
CA MET A 71 -1.23 1.76 9.33
C MET A 71 -0.01 2.67 9.17
N PHE A 72 -0.14 3.95 9.54
CA PHE A 72 0.98 4.90 9.41
C PHE A 72 2.12 4.61 10.40
N ILE A 73 1.82 4.18 11.63
CA ILE A 73 2.86 3.78 12.60
C ILE A 73 3.65 2.59 12.06
N ASN A 74 2.96 1.56 11.57
CA ASN A 74 3.61 0.36 11.00
C ASN A 74 4.42 0.71 9.75
N ALA A 75 3.93 1.60 8.90
CA ALA A 75 4.68 2.10 7.75
C ALA A 75 5.95 2.84 8.16
N GLY A 76 5.89 3.66 9.22
CA GLY A 76 7.05 4.34 9.78
C GLY A 76 8.09 3.36 10.33
N LEU A 77 7.66 2.34 11.08
CA LEU A 77 8.54 1.27 11.57
C LEU A 77 9.13 0.42 10.43
N GLY A 78 8.37 0.27 9.34
CA GLY A 78 8.74 -0.48 8.13
C GLY A 78 9.38 0.36 7.02
N LEU A 79 9.84 1.58 7.30
CA LEU A 79 10.32 2.55 6.32
C LEU A 79 11.37 1.95 5.36
N PHE A 80 12.39 1.29 5.89
CA PHE A 80 13.43 0.64 5.07
C PHE A 80 12.89 -0.50 4.22
N GLY A 81 11.90 -1.24 4.72
CA GLY A 81 11.24 -2.31 3.97
C GLY A 81 10.49 -1.76 2.76
N ILE A 82 9.73 -0.69 2.95
CA ILE A 82 9.00 -0.03 1.85
C ILE A 82 9.99 0.61 0.87
N TYR A 83 11.08 1.22 1.35
CA TYR A 83 12.13 1.74 0.48
C TYR A 83 12.73 0.65 -0.41
N ALA A 84 13.06 -0.51 0.15
CA ALA A 84 13.57 -1.65 -0.60
C ALA A 84 12.52 -2.18 -1.61
N GLN A 85 11.23 -2.17 -1.27
CA GLN A 85 10.16 -2.55 -2.18
C GLN A 85 10.02 -1.56 -3.35
N ILE A 86 10.16 -0.26 -3.10
CA ILE A 86 10.13 0.75 -4.16
C ILE A 86 11.36 0.60 -5.06
N ASP A 87 12.55 0.38 -4.48
CA ASP A 87 13.78 0.11 -5.24
C ASP A 87 13.62 -1.13 -6.13
N LEU A 88 12.99 -2.19 -5.61
CA LEU A 88 12.64 -3.38 -6.38
C LEU A 88 11.75 -3.07 -7.58
N LEU A 89 10.74 -2.23 -7.38
CA LEU A 89 9.85 -1.80 -8.46
C LEU A 89 10.60 -1.00 -9.51
N LEU A 90 11.50 -0.10 -9.09
CA LEU A 90 12.35 0.70 -9.98
C LEU A 90 13.37 -0.13 -10.74
N ALA A 91 13.91 -1.18 -10.12
CA ALA A 91 14.87 -2.07 -10.74
C ALA A 91 14.30 -2.76 -11.99
N MET A 92 12.99 -3.03 -12.03
CA MET A 92 12.29 -3.53 -13.22
C MET A 92 12.35 -2.57 -14.41
N PHE A 93 12.61 -1.28 -14.16
CA PHE A 93 12.76 -0.23 -15.17
C PHE A 93 14.23 0.20 -15.34
N GLY A 94 15.19 -0.54 -14.79
CA GLY A 94 16.61 -0.21 -14.84
C GLY A 94 17.02 1.00 -14.01
N LYS A 95 16.19 1.39 -13.03
CA LYS A 95 16.42 2.54 -12.14
C LYS A 95 16.61 2.06 -10.70
N ARG A 96 17.22 2.88 -9.85
CA ARG A 96 17.33 2.65 -8.41
C ARG A 96 16.68 3.78 -7.64
N ALA A 97 16.19 3.48 -6.44
CA ALA A 97 15.64 4.49 -5.55
C ALA A 97 16.71 5.53 -5.18
N GLY A 98 17.98 5.12 -5.06
CA GLY A 98 19.10 6.03 -4.80
C GLY A 98 19.40 7.04 -5.91
N ASP A 99 18.83 6.87 -7.11
CA ASP A 99 19.04 7.78 -8.24
C ASP A 99 18.20 9.07 -8.09
N PHE A 100 17.24 9.09 -7.16
CA PHE A 100 16.29 10.19 -6.99
C PHE A 100 16.45 10.91 -5.64
N PRO A 101 16.15 12.22 -5.57
CA PRO A 101 16.07 12.94 -4.31
C PRO A 101 14.96 12.37 -3.40
N VAL A 102 15.18 12.41 -2.08
CA VAL A 102 14.23 11.89 -1.09
C VAL A 102 12.81 12.45 -1.25
N ALA A 103 12.68 13.71 -1.64
CA ALA A 103 11.38 14.36 -1.85
C ALA A 103 10.53 13.67 -2.93
N VAL A 104 11.15 13.09 -3.97
CA VAL A 104 10.44 12.39 -5.05
C VAL A 104 9.74 11.13 -4.51
N HIS A 105 10.30 10.49 -3.49
CA HIS A 105 9.76 9.24 -2.94
C HIS A 105 8.52 9.42 -2.09
N VAL A 106 8.21 10.63 -1.59
CA VAL A 106 7.14 10.85 -0.61
C VAL A 106 5.78 10.37 -1.13
N ILE A 107 5.44 10.75 -2.36
CA ILE A 107 4.14 10.40 -2.97
C ILE A 107 4.07 8.89 -3.27
N PRO A 108 5.02 8.26 -4.00
CA PRO A 108 5.02 6.81 -4.20
C PRO A 108 5.01 6.01 -2.90
N PHE A 109 5.73 6.47 -1.88
CA PHE A 109 5.80 5.83 -0.57
C PHE A 109 4.43 5.81 0.12
N LEU A 110 3.78 6.97 0.23
CA LEU A 110 2.47 7.07 0.86
C LEU A 110 1.41 6.26 0.09
N TYR A 111 1.48 6.25 -1.24
CA TYR A 111 0.63 5.37 -2.05
C TYR A 111 0.86 3.90 -1.74
N TYR A 112 2.13 3.48 -1.65
CA TYR A 112 2.47 2.11 -1.30
C TYR A 112 1.89 1.70 0.05
N VAL A 113 1.96 2.58 1.05
CA VAL A 113 1.37 2.35 2.39
C VAL A 113 -0.15 2.17 2.29
N LEU A 114 -0.84 3.11 1.63
CA LEU A 114 -2.29 3.04 1.51
C LEU A 114 -2.74 1.79 0.74
N TYR A 115 -2.00 1.42 -0.31
CA TYR A 115 -2.33 0.28 -1.17
C TYR A 115 -2.12 -1.05 -0.44
N THR A 116 -0.99 -1.23 0.22
CA THR A 116 -0.69 -2.45 0.97
C THR A 116 -1.60 -2.64 2.18
N PHE A 117 -1.99 -1.54 2.84
CA PHE A 117 -3.01 -1.59 3.89
C PHE A 117 -4.36 -2.11 3.37
N LEU A 118 -4.83 -1.60 2.22
CA LEU A 118 -6.09 -2.05 1.64
C LEU A 118 -6.05 -3.51 1.22
N LEU A 119 -4.94 -3.94 0.61
CA LEU A 119 -4.72 -5.35 0.29
C LEU A 119 -4.77 -6.21 1.56
N TYR A 120 -4.10 -5.80 2.62
CA TYR A 120 -4.12 -6.52 3.89
C TYR A 120 -5.55 -6.61 4.47
N GLN A 121 -6.29 -5.50 4.51
CA GLN A 121 -7.68 -5.49 4.99
C GLN A 121 -8.58 -6.40 4.13
N MET A 122 -8.42 -6.37 2.80
CA MET A 122 -9.13 -7.28 1.89
C MET A 122 -8.82 -8.74 2.21
N VAL A 123 -7.54 -9.09 2.36
CA VAL A 123 -7.14 -10.47 2.67
C VAL A 123 -7.70 -10.92 4.04
N ILE A 124 -7.69 -10.06 5.05
CA ILE A 124 -8.27 -10.34 6.37
C ILE A 124 -9.79 -10.58 6.28
N ASP A 125 -10.50 -9.79 5.48
CA ASP A 125 -11.95 -9.93 5.33
C ASP A 125 -12.34 -11.14 4.48
N LEU A 126 -11.66 -11.37 3.36
CA LEU A 126 -11.87 -12.55 2.50
C LEU A 126 -11.56 -13.86 3.24
N SER A 127 -10.50 -13.86 4.05
CA SER A 127 -10.16 -14.99 4.92
C SER A 127 -11.05 -15.10 6.15
N ARG A 128 -12.00 -14.17 6.37
CA ARG A 128 -12.85 -14.06 7.56
C ARG A 128 -12.03 -14.17 8.86
N ALA A 129 -10.86 -13.56 8.86
CA ALA A 129 -9.90 -13.60 9.96
C ALA A 129 -10.10 -12.47 10.99
N ARG A 130 -10.89 -11.44 10.65
CA ARG A 130 -11.09 -10.23 11.48
C ARG A 130 -11.42 -10.54 12.94
N ASN A 131 -12.30 -11.50 13.19
CA ASN A 131 -12.75 -11.87 14.55
C ASN A 131 -12.16 -13.21 15.04
N ASN A 132 -11.17 -13.78 14.36
CA ASN A 132 -10.59 -15.07 14.73
C ASN A 132 -9.05 -14.97 14.81
N PRO A 133 -8.46 -14.89 16.02
CA PRO A 133 -7.03 -14.67 16.19
C PRO A 133 -6.18 -15.82 15.62
N THR A 134 -6.69 -17.05 15.64
CA THR A 134 -5.97 -18.21 15.08
C THR A 134 -5.89 -18.12 13.56
N ARG A 135 -6.97 -17.70 12.90
CA ARG A 135 -6.99 -17.51 11.44
C ARG A 135 -6.16 -16.31 11.02
N ARG A 136 -6.23 -15.21 11.78
CA ARG A 136 -5.40 -14.03 11.55
C ARG A 136 -3.91 -14.37 11.56
N ARG A 137 -3.45 -15.13 12.58
CA ARG A 137 -2.06 -15.57 12.66
C ARG A 137 -1.63 -16.44 11.47
N LYS A 138 -2.51 -17.30 10.96
CA LYS A 138 -2.22 -18.10 9.75
C LYS A 138 -2.06 -17.23 8.51
N VAL A 139 -2.95 -16.25 8.34
CA VAL A 139 -2.89 -15.29 7.22
C VAL A 139 -1.61 -14.48 7.27
N GLU A 140 -1.25 -13.97 8.45
CA GLU A 140 -0.01 -13.21 8.66
C GLU A 140 1.23 -14.08 8.38
N LEU A 141 1.25 -15.33 8.83
CA LEU A 141 2.34 -16.26 8.52
C LEU A 141 2.47 -16.51 7.01
N VAL A 142 1.36 -16.78 6.33
CA VAL A 142 1.35 -16.97 4.86
C VAL A 142 1.85 -15.72 4.15
N TYR A 143 1.43 -14.53 4.59
CA TYR A 143 1.89 -13.26 4.04
C TYR A 143 3.41 -13.07 4.18
N VAL A 144 3.96 -13.39 5.35
CA VAL A 144 5.42 -13.34 5.60
C VAL A 144 6.15 -14.34 4.70
N LEU A 145 5.68 -15.58 4.62
CA LEU A 145 6.30 -16.61 3.78
C LEU A 145 6.32 -16.23 2.31
N ILE A 146 5.20 -15.73 1.78
CA ILE A 146 5.12 -15.27 0.39
C ILE A 146 6.08 -14.09 0.16
N SER A 147 6.13 -13.13 1.09
CA SER A 147 7.05 -11.99 0.98
C SER A 147 8.51 -12.45 0.93
N LEU A 148 8.91 -13.37 1.83
CA LEU A 148 10.26 -13.93 1.85
C LEU A 148 10.60 -14.68 0.55
N LEU A 149 9.65 -15.44 0.00
CA LEU A 149 9.83 -16.14 -1.27
C LEU A 149 9.98 -15.17 -2.43
N LEU A 150 9.17 -14.11 -2.50
CA LEU A 150 9.28 -13.09 -3.53
C LEU A 150 10.61 -12.35 -3.45
N TYR A 151 11.02 -11.88 -2.26
CA TYR A 151 12.32 -11.25 -2.10
C TYR A 151 13.48 -12.19 -2.44
N GLY A 152 13.41 -13.44 -2.00
CA GLY A 152 14.41 -14.46 -2.31
C GLY A 152 14.50 -14.71 -3.82
N ALA A 153 13.37 -14.82 -4.51
CA ALA A 153 13.31 -15.02 -5.95
C ALA A 153 13.85 -13.82 -6.72
N VAL A 154 13.49 -12.60 -6.33
CA VAL A 154 14.03 -11.42 -7.03
C VAL A 154 15.52 -11.28 -6.79
N TRP A 155 16.00 -11.52 -5.56
CA TRP A 155 17.44 -11.51 -5.26
C TRP A 155 18.24 -12.52 -6.10
N THR A 156 17.71 -13.73 -6.30
CA THR A 156 18.39 -14.74 -7.13
C THR A 156 18.32 -14.42 -8.62
N LEU A 157 17.26 -13.75 -9.09
CA LEU A 157 17.09 -13.33 -10.48
C LEU A 157 17.83 -12.03 -10.82
N SER A 158 18.14 -11.19 -9.82
CA SER A 158 18.89 -9.94 -9.98
C SER A 158 20.41 -10.10 -9.83
N ARG A 159 20.89 -11.35 -9.72
CA ARG A 159 22.31 -11.72 -9.78
C ARG A 159 22.68 -12.13 -11.19
#